data_AF-A0A0A0N3M0-F1
#
_entry.id   AF-A0A0A0N3M0-F1
#
_cell.length_a   1.000
_cell.length_b   1.000
_cell.length_c   1.000
_cell.angle_alpha   90.00
_cell.angle_beta   90.00
_cell.angle_gamma   90.00
#
_symmetry.space_group_name_H-M   'P 1'
#
loop_
_entity.id
_entity.type
_entity.pdbx_description
1 polymer ?
#
loop_
_entity_poly.entity_id
_entity_poly.type
_entity_poly.pdbx_seq_one_letter_code
_entity_poly.pdbx_strand_id
1 'polypeptide(L)'
;MSDETVEVWYARVRLRLAALSVPGDTADTVLTEVGQHRAESGEHPREAFGSPAEFAATVAAERVPDQVRAARDRDGLTPADRRSGVFGLLGMSTVVAGVLLWISTGGSLPLTLAGLAGTALTALALATALVAAHGPRSASRRRAVGWWSASAATTILAAIAFTALPRTGLGRLPTPIVCLVGIALMAIWFAVPGKPTSKGGLDVIPETVHSPEEWLRILPRLLEERHGLSRARAAELTEEAARHVIDAERAPRDEFGPVGLYALRLAEQEPSRVRRLTRGDTRAAIFTVCSAMGLTLSLVNDEPLGLTFGSGALSLVGAGMFVSRFQRSRMPGPRT
;
A
#
# COMPACT_ATOMS: atom_id res chain seq x y z
N MET A 1 -1.05 36.02 -0.22
CA MET A 1 -1.89 34.86 0.16
C MET A 1 -3.11 34.89 -0.74
N SER A 2 -3.30 33.91 -1.62
CA SER A 2 -4.54 33.80 -2.38
C SER A 2 -5.67 33.49 -1.41
N ASP A 3 -6.76 34.24 -1.49
CA ASP A 3 -7.98 33.97 -0.73
C ASP A 3 -8.48 32.58 -1.12
N GLU A 4 -8.28 31.60 -0.25
CA GLU A 4 -8.65 30.21 -0.53
C GLU A 4 -10.16 30.11 -0.35
N THR A 5 -10.88 29.83 -1.43
CA THR A 5 -12.33 29.72 -1.35
C THR A 5 -12.73 28.60 -0.37
N VAL A 6 -13.87 28.80 0.29
CA VAL A 6 -14.47 27.81 1.20
C VAL A 6 -14.55 26.44 0.51
N GLU A 7 -14.96 26.39 -0.76
CA GLU A 7 -15.06 25.14 -1.54
C GLU A 7 -13.72 24.41 -1.67
N VAL A 8 -12.63 25.14 -1.92
CA VAL A 8 -11.28 24.56 -2.01
C VAL A 8 -10.85 24.02 -0.65
N TRP A 9 -11.17 24.71 0.45
CA TRP A 9 -10.90 24.23 1.80
C TRP A 9 -11.67 22.93 2.09
N TYR A 10 -12.98 22.86 1.78
CA TYR A 10 -13.80 21.66 1.95
C TYR A 10 -13.29 20.48 1.13
N ALA A 11 -12.96 20.70 -0.15
CA ALA A 11 -12.39 19.67 -1.01
C ALA A 11 -11.07 19.12 -0.45
N ARG A 12 -10.21 20.00 0.09
CA ARG A 12 -8.96 19.60 0.74
C ARG A 12 -9.20 18.84 2.04
N VAL A 13 -10.13 19.27 2.90
CA VAL A 13 -10.49 18.55 4.12
C VAL A 13 -11.04 17.17 3.77
N ARG A 14 -11.97 17.06 2.81
CA ARG A 14 -12.53 15.76 2.37
C ARG A 14 -11.42 14.82 1.88
N LEU A 15 -10.50 15.33 1.07
CA LEU A 15 -9.34 14.56 0.61
C LEU A 15 -8.41 14.15 1.77
N ARG A 16 -8.22 15.01 2.77
CA ARG A 16 -7.39 14.72 3.96
C ARG A 16 -8.04 13.71 4.90
N LEU A 17 -9.33 13.83 5.16
CA LEU A 17 -10.12 12.87 5.94
C LEU A 17 -10.08 11.49 5.28
N ALA A 18 -10.28 11.42 3.96
CA ALA A 18 -10.13 10.19 3.20
C ALA A 18 -8.70 9.62 3.29
N ALA A 19 -7.66 10.47 3.21
CA ALA A 19 -6.27 10.03 3.36
C ALA A 19 -5.93 9.54 4.78
N LEU A 20 -6.64 10.00 5.80
CA LEU A 20 -6.57 9.51 7.18
C LEU A 20 -7.57 8.35 7.43
N SER A 21 -8.22 7.87 6.38
CA SER A 21 -9.20 6.78 6.41
C SER A 21 -10.37 7.04 7.36
N VAL A 22 -10.77 8.31 7.53
CA VAL A 22 -12.00 8.65 8.25
C VAL A 22 -13.20 8.13 7.45
N PRO A 23 -14.14 7.39 8.09
CA PRO A 23 -15.35 6.91 7.41
C PRO A 23 -16.12 8.04 6.72
N GLY A 24 -16.71 7.75 5.55
CA GLY A 24 -17.36 8.76 4.72
C GLY A 24 -18.53 9.46 5.41
N ASP A 25 -19.35 8.71 6.15
CA ASP A 25 -20.45 9.20 6.98
C ASP A 25 -19.95 10.14 8.10
N THR A 26 -18.85 9.78 8.75
CA THR A 26 -18.19 10.61 9.77
C THR A 26 -17.64 11.89 9.14
N ALA A 27 -17.00 11.79 7.97
CA ALA A 27 -16.49 12.94 7.24
C ALA A 27 -17.61 13.90 6.79
N ASP A 28 -18.72 13.36 6.28
CA ASP A 28 -19.89 14.13 5.87
C ASP A 28 -20.57 14.82 7.08
N THR A 29 -20.65 14.13 8.21
CA THR A 29 -21.17 14.69 9.48
C THR A 29 -20.33 15.88 9.92
N VAL A 30 -19.01 15.70 10.01
CA VAL A 30 -18.09 16.77 10.46
C VAL A 30 -18.08 17.96 9.48
N LEU A 31 -18.13 17.73 8.17
CA LEU A 31 -18.23 18.82 7.20
C LEU A 31 -19.58 19.55 7.29
N THR A 32 -20.65 18.86 7.69
CA THR A 32 -21.95 19.46 7.98
C THR A 32 -21.87 20.35 9.22
N GLU A 33 -21.21 19.88 10.30
CA GLU A 33 -20.95 20.69 11.51
C GLU A 33 -20.16 21.97 11.19
N VAL A 34 -19.11 21.88 10.36
CA VAL A 34 -18.34 23.05 9.90
C VAL A 34 -19.21 24.02 9.08
N GLY A 35 -20.11 23.48 8.25
CA GLY A 35 -21.07 24.26 7.46
C GLY A 35 -22.06 25.01 8.33
N GLN A 36 -22.57 24.35 9.37
CA GLN A 36 -23.45 24.95 10.37
C GLN A 36 -22.72 26.05 11.16
N HIS A 37 -21.51 25.78 11.66
CA HIS A 37 -20.73 26.79 12.38
C HIS A 37 -20.51 28.05 11.54
N ARG A 38 -20.16 27.89 10.25
CA ARG A 38 -20.02 29.01 9.32
C ARG A 38 -21.34 29.79 9.14
N ALA A 39 -22.47 29.09 9.04
CA ALA A 39 -23.77 29.75 8.88
C ALA A 39 -24.14 30.58 10.12
N GLU A 40 -23.72 30.15 11.30
CA GLU A 40 -23.97 30.81 12.58
C GLU A 40 -22.98 31.96 12.87
N SER A 41 -21.68 31.74 12.65
CA SER A 41 -20.62 32.73 12.99
C SER A 41 -20.30 33.69 11.85
N GLY A 42 -20.54 33.31 10.60
CA GLY A 42 -20.04 34.01 9.42
C GLY A 42 -18.53 33.90 9.20
N GLU A 43 -17.80 33.23 10.10
CA GLU A 43 -16.35 33.13 10.07
C GLU A 43 -15.86 32.17 8.97
N HIS A 44 -14.70 32.46 8.39
CA HIS A 44 -14.11 31.57 7.40
C HIS A 44 -13.61 30.28 8.09
N PRO A 45 -13.85 29.06 7.55
CA PRO A 45 -13.45 27.81 8.21
C PRO A 45 -11.96 27.70 8.54
N ARG A 46 -11.11 28.37 7.75
CA ARG A 46 -9.67 28.41 8.02
C ARG A 46 -9.31 29.18 9.28
N GLU A 47 -10.07 30.21 9.61
CA GLU A 47 -9.86 31.03 10.80
C GLU A 47 -10.36 30.28 12.03
N ALA A 48 -11.58 29.73 11.95
CA ALA A 48 -12.19 28.96 13.04
C ALA A 48 -11.49 27.62 13.34
N PHE A 49 -11.09 26.87 12.30
CA PHE A 49 -10.62 25.48 12.44
C PHE A 49 -9.17 25.25 12.00
N GLY A 50 -8.46 26.28 11.54
CA GLY A 50 -7.09 26.19 11.07
C GLY A 50 -6.95 25.58 9.66
N SER A 51 -5.78 25.01 9.38
CA SER A 51 -5.52 24.44 8.06
C SER A 51 -6.33 23.15 7.83
N PRO A 52 -6.69 22.81 6.58
CA PRO A 52 -7.37 21.55 6.27
C PRO A 52 -6.65 20.29 6.78
N ALA A 53 -5.32 20.36 6.92
CA ALA A 53 -4.51 19.24 7.38
C ALA A 53 -4.57 19.08 8.91
N GLU A 54 -4.51 20.19 9.66
CA GLU A 54 -4.64 20.19 11.12
C GLU A 54 -6.05 19.76 11.52
N PHE A 55 -7.08 20.37 10.93
CA PHE A 55 -8.47 20.02 11.21
C PHE A 55 -8.74 18.52 10.96
N ALA A 56 -8.33 18.00 9.80
CA ALA A 56 -8.52 16.58 9.50
C ALA A 56 -7.75 15.65 10.45
N ALA A 57 -6.57 16.06 10.92
CA ALA A 57 -5.80 15.30 11.90
C ALA A 57 -6.50 15.27 13.26
N THR A 58 -7.01 16.41 13.73
CA THR A 58 -7.82 16.51 14.96
C THR A 58 -9.07 15.64 14.87
N VAL A 59 -9.84 15.76 13.78
CA VAL A 59 -11.03 14.95 13.55
C VAL A 59 -10.72 13.46 13.52
N ALA A 60 -9.63 13.07 12.87
CA ALA A 60 -9.20 11.67 12.86
C ALA A 60 -8.83 11.16 14.26
N ALA A 61 -8.16 11.99 15.07
CA ALA A 61 -7.78 11.63 16.43
C ALA A 61 -8.99 11.54 17.38
N GLU A 62 -9.97 12.43 17.24
CA GLU A 62 -11.13 12.52 18.14
C GLU A 62 -12.29 11.62 17.75
N ARG A 63 -12.57 11.49 16.44
CA ARG A 63 -13.78 10.81 15.95
C ARG A 63 -13.54 9.37 15.52
N VAL A 64 -12.30 8.96 15.26
CA VAL A 64 -11.99 7.57 14.88
C VAL A 64 -11.56 6.79 16.12
N PRO A 65 -12.28 5.72 16.50
CA PRO A 65 -11.93 4.92 17.67
C PRO A 65 -10.49 4.41 17.62
N ASP A 66 -9.81 4.43 18.77
CA ASP A 66 -8.42 4.01 18.91
C ASP A 66 -8.19 2.60 18.37
N GLN A 67 -9.15 1.70 18.51
CA GLN A 67 -9.05 0.32 18.00
C GLN A 67 -8.98 0.29 16.47
N VAL A 68 -9.73 1.18 15.80
CA VAL A 68 -9.72 1.31 14.33
C VAL A 68 -8.43 1.97 13.87
N ARG A 69 -7.96 3.01 14.57
CA ARG A 69 -6.67 3.67 14.29
C ARG A 69 -5.50 2.71 14.49
N ALA A 70 -5.50 1.99 15.61
CA ALA A 70 -4.52 0.98 15.95
C ALA A 70 -4.63 -0.25 15.05
N ALA A 71 -5.70 -0.42 14.25
CA ALA A 71 -5.83 -1.48 13.26
C ALA A 71 -5.23 -1.08 11.88
N ARG A 72 -4.84 0.18 11.68
CA ARG A 72 -4.26 0.68 10.44
C ARG A 72 -2.76 0.83 10.54
N ASP A 73 -2.08 0.71 9.41
CA ASP A 73 -0.67 1.02 9.31
C ASP A 73 -0.43 2.53 9.12
N ARG A 74 0.84 2.92 9.04
CA ARG A 74 1.30 4.29 8.75
C ARG A 74 0.73 4.88 7.45
N ASP A 75 0.35 4.02 6.51
CA ASP A 75 -0.19 4.40 5.20
C ASP A 75 -1.73 4.50 5.27
N GLY A 76 -2.32 4.32 6.45
CA GLY A 76 -3.77 4.33 6.71
C GLY A 76 -4.47 3.04 6.30
N LEU A 77 -3.73 2.05 5.80
CA LEU A 77 -4.28 0.84 5.22
C LEU A 77 -4.34 -0.29 6.25
N THR A 78 -5.38 -1.10 6.16
CA THR A 78 -5.43 -2.38 6.86
C THR A 78 -4.69 -3.46 6.05
N PRO A 79 -4.29 -4.59 6.67
CA PRO A 79 -3.77 -5.74 5.93
C PRO A 79 -4.76 -6.29 4.89
N ALA A 80 -6.06 -6.15 5.13
CA ALA A 80 -7.09 -6.47 4.15
C ALA A 80 -7.04 -5.50 2.97
N ASP A 81 -6.96 -4.18 3.22
CA ASP A 81 -6.87 -3.16 2.17
C ASP A 81 -5.66 -3.38 1.29
N ARG A 82 -4.49 -3.71 1.86
CA ARG A 82 -3.28 -4.04 1.09
C ARG A 82 -3.48 -5.23 0.16
N ARG A 83 -4.03 -6.34 0.67
CA ARG A 83 -4.31 -7.54 -0.15
C ARG A 83 -5.33 -7.24 -1.24
N SER A 84 -6.38 -6.50 -0.89
CA SER A 84 -7.43 -6.08 -1.80
C SER A 84 -6.87 -5.19 -2.92
N GLY A 85 -5.99 -4.24 -2.58
CA GLY A 85 -5.37 -3.31 -3.52
C GLY A 85 -4.49 -4.00 -4.56
N VAL A 86 -3.87 -5.14 -4.22
CA VAL A 86 -3.15 -5.98 -5.19
C VAL A 86 -4.09 -6.51 -6.27
N PHE A 87 -5.28 -7.00 -5.89
CA PHE A 87 -6.30 -7.46 -6.85
C PHE A 87 -6.86 -6.31 -7.70
N GLY A 88 -7.11 -5.16 -7.08
CA GLY A 88 -7.56 -3.97 -7.81
C GLY A 88 -6.55 -3.51 -8.86
N LEU A 89 -5.26 -3.45 -8.49
CA LEU A 89 -4.18 -3.05 -9.39
C LEU A 89 -3.92 -4.10 -10.49
N LEU A 90 -3.96 -5.40 -10.16
CA LEU A 90 -3.89 -6.48 -11.14
C LEU A 90 -5.05 -6.40 -12.14
N GLY A 91 -6.29 -6.31 -11.64
CA GLY A 91 -7.48 -6.22 -12.47
C GLY A 91 -7.44 -5.01 -13.41
N MET A 92 -7.11 -3.83 -12.89
CA MET A 92 -6.94 -2.62 -13.71
C MET A 92 -5.86 -2.79 -14.77
N SER A 93 -4.70 -3.35 -14.42
CA SER A 93 -3.60 -3.61 -15.37
C SER A 93 -4.04 -4.60 -16.46
N THR A 94 -4.79 -5.64 -16.10
CA THR A 94 -5.34 -6.62 -17.03
C THR A 94 -6.39 -6.01 -17.97
N VAL A 95 -7.27 -5.12 -17.47
CA VAL A 95 -8.23 -4.40 -18.33
C VAL A 95 -7.50 -3.52 -19.33
N VAL A 96 -6.53 -2.71 -18.88
CA VAL A 96 -5.76 -1.83 -19.77
C VAL A 96 -5.01 -2.65 -20.83
N ALA A 97 -4.34 -3.74 -20.43
CA ALA A 97 -3.69 -4.64 -21.36
C ALA A 97 -4.68 -5.26 -22.35
N GLY A 98 -5.85 -5.71 -21.89
CA GLY A 98 -6.91 -6.27 -22.73
C GLY A 98 -7.44 -5.27 -23.77
N VAL A 99 -7.65 -4.01 -23.38
CA VAL A 99 -8.10 -2.94 -24.29
C VAL A 99 -7.01 -2.64 -25.33
N LEU A 100 -5.76 -2.53 -24.91
CA LEU A 100 -4.64 -2.30 -25.84
C LEU A 100 -4.49 -3.45 -26.84
N LEU A 101 -4.59 -4.70 -26.37
CA LEU A 101 -4.58 -5.87 -27.24
C LEU A 101 -5.78 -5.88 -28.20
N TRP A 102 -6.96 -5.45 -27.75
CA TRP A 102 -8.13 -5.37 -28.61
C TRP A 102 -7.91 -4.36 -29.74
N ILE A 103 -7.36 -3.20 -29.43
CA ILE A 103 -7.06 -2.16 -30.43
C ILE A 103 -5.99 -2.65 -31.43
N SER A 104 -4.95 -3.34 -30.96
CA SER A 104 -3.82 -3.73 -31.82
C SER A 104 -4.06 -4.99 -32.65
N THR A 105 -4.74 -6.00 -32.09
CA THR A 105 -4.93 -7.31 -32.73
C THR A 105 -6.34 -7.54 -33.26
N GLY A 106 -7.27 -6.62 -32.98
CA GLY A 106 -8.67 -6.75 -33.32
C GLY A 106 -9.42 -7.71 -32.39
N GLY A 107 -10.49 -8.33 -32.90
CA GLY A 107 -11.42 -9.13 -32.10
C GLY A 107 -10.92 -10.51 -31.69
N SER A 108 -9.83 -11.01 -32.27
CA SER A 108 -9.34 -12.37 -32.01
C SER A 108 -7.83 -12.43 -31.82
N LEU A 109 -7.40 -12.99 -30.69
CA LEU A 109 -6.01 -13.29 -30.39
C LEU A 109 -5.68 -14.74 -30.75
N PRO A 110 -4.60 -15.01 -31.52
CA PRO A 110 -4.12 -16.37 -31.71
C PRO A 110 -3.62 -16.91 -30.36
N LEU A 111 -4.27 -17.97 -29.87
CA LEU A 111 -3.79 -18.71 -28.71
C LEU A 111 -2.61 -19.56 -29.15
N THR A 112 -1.43 -19.27 -28.61
CA THR A 112 -0.24 -20.10 -28.77
C THR A 112 0.21 -20.60 -27.41
N LEU A 113 0.94 -21.72 -27.39
CA LEU A 113 1.50 -22.26 -26.15
C LEU A 113 2.48 -21.25 -25.52
N ALA A 114 3.30 -20.59 -26.35
CA ALA A 114 4.18 -19.49 -25.94
C ALA A 114 3.40 -18.33 -25.30
N GLY A 115 2.29 -17.90 -25.92
CA GLY A 115 1.44 -16.83 -25.42
C GLY A 115 0.80 -17.17 -24.07
N LEU A 116 0.24 -18.37 -23.93
CA LEU A 116 -0.37 -18.82 -22.67
C LEU A 116 0.66 -18.92 -21.53
N ALA A 117 1.78 -19.61 -21.76
CA ALA A 117 2.82 -19.76 -20.75
C ALA A 117 3.45 -18.42 -20.38
N GLY A 118 3.78 -17.59 -21.38
CA GLY A 118 4.36 -16.28 -21.17
C GLY A 118 3.43 -15.35 -20.40
N THR A 119 2.16 -15.24 -20.79
CA THR A 119 1.18 -14.39 -20.08
C THR A 119 0.93 -14.84 -18.64
N ALA A 120 0.81 -16.16 -18.39
CA ALA A 120 0.67 -16.69 -17.04
C ALA A 120 1.88 -16.37 -16.16
N LEU A 121 3.10 -16.51 -16.70
CA LEU A 121 4.34 -16.16 -16.00
C LEU A 121 4.48 -14.66 -15.76
N THR A 122 4.08 -13.81 -16.72
CA THR A 122 4.05 -12.35 -16.54
C THR A 122 3.04 -11.94 -15.47
N ALA A 123 1.85 -12.54 -15.45
CA ALA A 123 0.86 -12.30 -14.40
C ALA A 123 1.40 -12.70 -13.02
N LEU A 124 2.09 -13.84 -12.93
CA LEU A 124 2.76 -14.28 -11.71
C LEU A 124 3.91 -13.34 -11.29
N ALA A 125 4.72 -12.88 -12.24
CA ALA A 125 5.79 -11.92 -12.00
C ALA A 125 5.26 -10.59 -11.46
N LEU A 126 4.15 -10.10 -12.03
CA LEU A 126 3.46 -8.90 -11.56
C LEU A 126 2.87 -9.12 -10.17
N ALA A 127 2.17 -10.22 -9.93
CA ALA A 127 1.60 -10.54 -8.62
C ALA A 127 2.69 -10.61 -7.53
N THR A 128 3.82 -11.28 -7.80
CA THR A 128 4.95 -11.36 -6.87
C THR A 128 5.64 -10.01 -6.66
N ALA A 129 5.77 -9.17 -7.70
CA ALA A 129 6.28 -7.80 -7.57
C ALA A 129 5.36 -6.94 -6.68
N LEU A 130 4.05 -7.03 -6.88
CA LEU A 130 3.06 -6.30 -6.07
C LEU A 130 3.06 -6.77 -4.62
N VAL A 131 3.18 -8.08 -4.37
CA VAL A 131 3.37 -8.62 -3.02
C VAL A 131 4.70 -8.14 -2.41
N ALA A 132 5.77 -8.04 -3.20
CA ALA A 132 7.05 -7.51 -2.72
C ALA A 132 6.96 -6.00 -2.36
N ALA A 133 6.22 -5.23 -3.16
CA ALA A 133 6.06 -3.79 -2.98
C ALA A 133 5.11 -3.42 -1.84
N HIS A 134 3.99 -4.15 -1.70
CA HIS A 134 2.94 -3.88 -0.70
C HIS A 134 3.02 -4.78 0.53
N GLY A 135 3.87 -5.81 0.50
CA GLY A 135 4.08 -6.72 1.60
C GLY A 135 4.46 -5.97 2.88
N PRO A 136 4.20 -6.57 4.05
CA PRO A 136 4.62 -5.97 5.31
C PRO A 136 6.14 -5.73 5.21
N ARG A 137 6.57 -4.47 5.36
CA ARG A 137 7.99 -4.03 5.24
C ARG A 137 8.94 -4.74 6.21
N SER A 138 8.36 -5.59 7.04
CA SER A 138 8.90 -6.31 8.15
C SER A 138 9.05 -7.80 7.94
N ALA A 139 8.47 -8.32 6.85
CA ALA A 139 8.97 -9.54 6.28
C ALA A 139 10.48 -9.34 6.21
N SER A 140 11.22 -10.15 6.97
CA SER A 140 12.66 -10.00 7.16
C SER A 140 13.31 -9.67 5.82
N ARG A 141 14.35 -8.86 5.79
CA ARG A 141 15.02 -8.45 4.53
C ARG A 141 15.20 -9.62 3.55
N ARG A 142 15.40 -10.84 4.08
CA ARG A 142 15.44 -12.11 3.34
C ARG A 142 14.13 -12.44 2.59
N ARG A 143 12.96 -12.31 3.22
CA ARG A 143 11.65 -12.51 2.56
C ARG A 143 11.40 -11.47 1.47
N ALA A 144 11.68 -10.19 1.72
CA ALA A 144 11.55 -9.15 0.70
C ALA A 144 12.45 -9.45 -0.50
N VAL A 145 13.73 -9.76 -0.25
CA VAL A 145 14.67 -10.20 -1.30
C VAL A 145 14.17 -11.45 -2.01
N GLY A 146 13.60 -12.42 -1.30
CA GLY A 146 13.01 -13.63 -1.87
C GLY A 146 11.85 -13.34 -2.82
N TRP A 147 10.94 -12.43 -2.47
CA TRP A 147 9.85 -12.02 -3.36
C TRP A 147 10.34 -11.26 -4.59
N TRP A 148 11.32 -10.36 -4.42
CA TRP A 148 11.95 -9.68 -5.54
C TRP A 148 12.71 -10.63 -6.46
N SER A 149 13.45 -11.61 -5.90
CA SER A 149 14.13 -12.62 -6.70
C SER A 149 13.14 -13.54 -7.40
N ALA A 150 12.02 -13.90 -6.77
CA ALA A 150 10.96 -14.68 -7.39
C ALA A 150 10.32 -13.91 -8.57
N SER A 151 10.06 -12.62 -8.41
CA SER A 151 9.54 -11.76 -9.48
C SER A 151 10.54 -11.63 -10.65
N ALA A 152 11.83 -11.45 -10.35
CA ALA A 152 12.88 -11.42 -11.37
C ALA A 152 12.99 -12.77 -12.12
N ALA A 153 13.01 -13.89 -11.39
CA ALA A 153 13.09 -15.22 -11.97
C ALA A 153 11.88 -15.54 -12.86
N THR A 154 10.67 -15.22 -12.41
CA THR A 154 9.43 -15.42 -13.19
C THR A 154 9.38 -14.52 -14.43
N THR A 155 9.92 -13.30 -14.35
CA THR A 155 10.08 -12.42 -15.53
C THR A 155 11.02 -13.03 -16.56
N ILE A 156 12.17 -13.56 -16.13
CA ILE A 156 13.12 -14.24 -17.02
C ILE A 156 12.45 -15.47 -17.65
N LEU A 157 11.73 -16.27 -16.86
CA LEU A 157 11.00 -17.43 -17.38
C LEU A 157 9.91 -17.03 -18.38
N ALA A 158 9.21 -15.92 -18.17
CA ALA A 158 8.23 -15.40 -19.13
C ALA A 158 8.90 -15.04 -20.47
N ALA A 159 10.06 -14.37 -20.43
CA ALA A 159 10.82 -14.02 -21.63
C ALA A 159 11.33 -15.27 -22.38
N ILE A 160 11.81 -16.28 -21.64
CA ILE A 160 12.17 -17.59 -22.22
C ILE A 160 10.92 -18.24 -22.82
N ALA A 161 9.76 -18.16 -22.16
CA ALA A 161 8.54 -18.76 -22.65
C ALA A 161 8.09 -18.17 -24.00
N PHE A 162 8.19 -16.85 -24.16
CA PHE A 162 7.85 -16.18 -25.42
C PHE A 162 8.82 -16.46 -26.57
N THR A 163 10.09 -16.75 -26.27
CA THR A 163 11.14 -16.92 -27.28
C THR A 163 11.42 -18.38 -27.65
N ALA A 164 11.34 -19.29 -26.68
CA ALA A 164 11.73 -20.69 -26.86
C ALA A 164 10.55 -21.64 -27.12
N LEU A 165 9.31 -21.31 -26.70
CA LEU A 165 8.18 -22.20 -26.95
C LEU A 165 7.62 -22.05 -28.38
N PRO A 166 7.06 -23.15 -28.94
CA PRO A 166 6.42 -23.11 -30.23
C PRO A 166 5.26 -22.10 -30.27
N ARG A 167 5.22 -21.31 -31.35
CA ARG A 167 4.11 -20.40 -31.67
C ARG A 167 2.98 -21.13 -32.44
N THR A 168 2.86 -22.44 -32.26
CA THR A 168 1.79 -23.22 -32.90
C THR A 168 0.44 -22.76 -32.37
N GLY A 169 -0.48 -22.46 -33.28
CA GLY A 169 -1.82 -22.00 -32.95
C GLY A 169 -2.64 -23.13 -32.35
N LEU A 170 -3.03 -22.98 -31.09
CA LEU A 170 -3.96 -23.86 -30.38
C LEU A 170 -5.42 -23.46 -30.63
N GLY A 171 -5.66 -22.20 -31.03
CA GLY A 171 -7.00 -21.69 -31.30
C GLY A 171 -7.03 -20.17 -31.43
N ARG A 172 -8.24 -19.61 -31.42
CA ARG A 172 -8.46 -18.16 -31.37
C ARG A 172 -9.30 -17.83 -30.13
N LEU A 173 -8.81 -16.90 -29.31
CA LEU A 173 -9.55 -16.38 -28.18
C LEU A 173 -10.16 -15.02 -28.57
N PRO A 174 -11.45 -14.77 -28.29
CA PRO A 174 -11.99 -13.42 -28.35
C PRO A 174 -11.23 -12.49 -27.39
N THR A 175 -10.66 -11.41 -27.92
CA THR A 175 -9.90 -10.44 -27.12
C THR A 175 -10.67 -9.82 -25.94
N PRO A 176 -12.00 -9.59 -26.03
CA PRO A 176 -12.79 -9.10 -24.90
C PRO A 176 -12.72 -9.97 -23.65
N ILE A 177 -12.40 -11.28 -23.77
CA ILE A 177 -12.25 -12.17 -22.60
C ILE A 177 -11.15 -11.68 -21.67
N VAL A 178 -10.05 -11.11 -22.18
CA VAL A 178 -8.98 -10.56 -21.34
C VAL A 178 -9.50 -9.39 -20.49
N CYS A 179 -10.32 -8.53 -21.09
CA CYS A 179 -10.98 -7.44 -20.36
C CYS A 179 -11.92 -7.97 -19.29
N LEU A 180 -12.72 -9.01 -19.61
CA LEU A 180 -13.63 -9.64 -18.64
C LEU A 180 -12.89 -10.25 -17.45
N VAL A 181 -11.73 -10.88 -17.67
CA VAL A 181 -10.87 -11.37 -16.57
C VAL A 181 -10.41 -10.22 -15.68
N GLY A 182 -9.97 -9.10 -16.28
CA GLY A 182 -9.59 -7.91 -15.51
C GLY A 182 -10.75 -7.33 -14.70
N ILE A 183 -11.95 -7.24 -15.31
CA ILE A 183 -13.18 -6.80 -14.63
C ILE A 183 -13.55 -7.76 -13.50
N ALA A 184 -13.44 -9.08 -13.70
CA ALA A 184 -13.71 -10.07 -12.67
C ALA A 184 -12.75 -9.94 -11.48
N LEU A 185 -11.45 -9.70 -11.72
CA LEU A 185 -10.47 -9.43 -10.65
C LEU A 185 -10.81 -8.14 -9.89
N MET A 186 -11.24 -7.09 -10.58
CA MET A 186 -11.73 -5.86 -9.93
C MET A 186 -13.02 -6.11 -9.14
N ALA A 187 -13.94 -6.90 -9.68
CA ALA A 187 -15.17 -7.27 -8.99
C ALA A 187 -14.88 -8.08 -7.72
N ILE A 188 -13.91 -9.01 -7.76
CA ILE A 188 -13.41 -9.71 -6.56
C ILE A 188 -12.86 -8.70 -5.55
N TRP A 189 -12.09 -7.70 -6.01
CA TRP A 189 -11.60 -6.63 -5.13
C TRP A 189 -12.75 -5.88 -4.42
N PHE A 190 -13.81 -5.51 -5.13
CA PHE A 190 -15.00 -4.86 -4.53
C PHE A 190 -15.85 -5.81 -3.68
N ALA A 191 -15.92 -7.09 -4.06
CA ALA A 191 -16.80 -8.08 -3.46
C ALA A 191 -16.20 -8.74 -2.20
N VAL A 192 -14.87 -8.75 -2.05
CA VAL A 192 -14.20 -9.11 -0.79
C VAL A 192 -14.49 -7.97 0.17
N PRO A 193 -15.51 -8.11 1.05
CA PRO A 193 -15.92 -7.00 1.86
C PRO A 193 -14.77 -6.78 2.83
N GLY A 194 -14.12 -5.62 2.74
CA GLY A 194 -13.31 -5.09 3.83
C GLY A 194 -14.19 -4.70 5.01
N LYS A 195 -15.30 -5.43 5.26
CA LYS A 195 -16.18 -5.19 6.39
C LYS A 195 -15.24 -5.21 7.59
N PRO A 196 -15.13 -4.08 8.32
CA PRO A 196 -14.56 -4.13 9.64
C PRO A 196 -15.53 -5.02 10.39
N THR A 197 -15.27 -6.33 10.40
CA THR A 197 -15.88 -7.22 11.36
C THR A 197 -15.63 -6.51 12.68
N SER A 198 -16.68 -6.04 13.35
CA SER A 198 -16.53 -5.25 14.58
C SER A 198 -15.77 -6.04 15.66
N LYS A 199 -15.59 -7.35 15.44
CA LYS A 199 -14.74 -8.27 16.20
C LYS A 199 -13.33 -8.51 15.62
N GLY A 200 -13.09 -8.32 14.32
CA GLY A 200 -11.85 -8.71 13.63
C GLY A 200 -10.78 -7.62 13.47
N GLY A 201 -11.02 -6.41 13.98
CA GLY A 201 -9.91 -5.45 14.21
C GLY A 201 -8.99 -5.89 15.35
N LEU A 202 -9.52 -6.68 16.28
CA LEU A 202 -8.77 -7.32 17.37
C LEU A 202 -8.08 -8.61 16.93
N ASP A 203 -8.57 -9.34 15.92
CA ASP A 203 -8.00 -10.64 15.52
C ASP A 203 -6.57 -10.59 14.95
N VAL A 204 -6.06 -9.43 14.53
CA VAL A 204 -4.69 -9.33 13.97
C VAL A 204 -3.64 -9.15 15.06
N ILE A 205 -4.02 -8.70 16.24
CA ILE A 205 -3.16 -8.70 17.42
C ILE A 205 -3.76 -9.77 18.32
N PRO A 206 -3.20 -10.98 18.37
CA PRO A 206 -3.83 -12.09 19.07
C PRO A 206 -4.28 -11.59 20.44
N GLU A 207 -5.59 -11.50 20.65
CA GLU A 207 -6.14 -11.14 21.97
C GLU A 207 -5.68 -12.15 23.04
N THR A 208 -5.13 -13.27 22.55
CA THR A 208 -4.45 -14.38 23.21
C THR A 208 -2.97 -14.14 23.56
N VAL A 209 -2.41 -12.93 23.44
CA VAL A 209 -1.09 -12.67 24.02
C VAL A 209 -1.25 -12.68 25.54
N HIS A 210 -0.99 -13.85 26.12
CA HIS A 210 -1.20 -14.10 27.55
C HIS A 210 0.05 -13.86 28.38
N SER A 211 1.26 -13.94 27.80
CA SER A 211 2.50 -13.77 28.57
C SER A 211 3.07 -12.35 28.45
N PRO A 212 3.60 -11.77 29.56
CA PRO A 212 4.31 -10.50 29.56
C PRO A 212 5.46 -10.45 28.55
N GLU A 213 6.21 -11.54 28.39
CA GLU A 213 7.36 -11.63 27.49
C GLU A 213 6.92 -11.57 26.02
N GLU A 214 5.79 -12.20 25.69
CA GLU A 214 5.26 -12.14 24.34
C GLU A 214 4.75 -10.74 24.00
N TRP A 215 4.10 -10.06 24.96
CA TRP A 215 3.66 -8.67 24.81
C TRP A 215 4.84 -7.76 24.50
N LEU A 216 5.93 -7.85 25.29
CA LEU A 216 7.14 -7.05 25.10
C LEU A 216 7.91 -7.42 23.81
N ARG A 217 7.84 -8.68 23.38
CA ARG A 217 8.43 -9.13 22.11
C ARG A 217 7.67 -8.58 20.88
N ILE A 218 6.36 -8.38 20.99
CA ILE A 218 5.50 -7.88 19.92
C ILE A 218 5.55 -6.35 19.79
N LEU A 219 5.68 -5.62 20.91
CA LEU A 219 5.68 -4.16 20.92
C LEU A 219 6.68 -3.51 19.93
N PRO A 220 8.00 -3.82 19.92
CA PRO A 220 8.95 -3.18 19.02
C PRO A 220 8.63 -3.48 17.56
N ARG A 221 8.10 -4.69 17.31
CA ARG A 221 7.60 -5.10 16.00
C ARG A 221 6.43 -4.20 15.57
N LEU A 222 5.43 -3.96 16.41
CA LEU A 222 4.33 -3.06 16.03
C LEU A 222 4.79 -1.62 15.81
N LEU A 223 5.66 -1.10 16.67
CA LEU A 223 6.20 0.26 16.54
C LEU A 223 6.99 0.45 15.23
N GLU A 224 7.85 -0.51 14.87
CA GLU A 224 8.61 -0.47 13.61
C GLU A 224 7.70 -0.64 12.39
N GLU A 225 6.90 -1.70 12.38
CA GLU A 225 6.21 -2.15 11.17
C GLU A 225 4.98 -1.32 10.85
N ARG A 226 4.20 -1.02 11.89
CA ARG A 226 2.91 -0.38 11.76
C ARG A 226 3.05 1.13 11.84
N HIS A 227 3.79 1.61 12.83
CA HIS A 227 3.91 3.05 13.10
C HIS A 227 5.16 3.67 12.47
N GLY A 228 6.07 2.86 11.91
CA GLY A 228 7.21 3.35 11.15
C GLY A 228 8.31 3.96 12.01
N LEU A 229 8.35 3.65 13.32
CA LEU A 229 9.45 4.07 14.18
C LEU A 229 10.74 3.40 13.75
N SER A 230 11.86 4.07 14.00
CA SER A 230 13.17 3.45 13.78
C SER A 230 13.37 2.29 14.77
N ARG A 231 14.09 1.24 14.35
CA ARG A 231 14.40 0.09 15.22
C ARG A 231 15.06 0.48 16.54
N ALA A 232 15.95 1.46 16.52
CA ALA A 232 16.60 1.96 17.74
C ALA A 232 15.58 2.59 18.69
N ARG A 233 14.70 3.47 18.18
CA ARG A 233 13.67 4.13 18.99
C ARG A 233 12.60 3.14 19.48
N ALA A 234 12.18 2.20 18.64
CA ALA A 234 11.26 1.14 19.04
C ALA A 234 11.84 0.25 20.15
N ALA A 235 13.15 -0.07 20.09
CA ALA A 235 13.83 -0.81 21.15
C ALA A 235 13.91 0.00 22.45
N GLU A 236 14.26 1.29 22.38
CA GLU A 236 14.31 2.20 23.53
C GLU A 236 12.95 2.31 24.25
N LEU A 237 11.88 2.59 23.50
CA LEU A 237 10.52 2.66 24.07
C LEU A 237 10.04 1.32 24.66
N THR A 238 10.47 0.20 24.06
CA THR A 238 10.16 -1.13 24.60
C THR A 238 10.91 -1.39 25.90
N GLU A 239 12.16 -0.96 26.01
CA GLU A 239 12.95 -1.06 27.24
C GLU A 239 12.41 -0.18 28.35
N GLU A 240 11.93 1.03 28.04
CA GLU A 240 11.22 1.89 28.99
C GLU A 240 9.92 1.23 29.49
N ALA A 241 9.10 0.69 28.58
CA ALA A 241 7.89 -0.04 28.95
C ALA A 241 8.19 -1.27 29.82
N ALA A 242 9.27 -2.01 29.50
CA ALA A 242 9.71 -3.15 30.30
C ALA A 242 10.15 -2.74 31.71
N ARG A 243 10.91 -1.64 31.86
CA ARG A 243 11.28 -1.08 33.17
C ARG A 243 10.05 -0.71 33.99
N HIS A 244 9.09 -0.01 33.39
CA HIS A 244 7.86 0.39 34.07
C HIS A 244 7.01 -0.80 34.53
N VAL A 245 6.98 -1.89 33.76
CA VAL A 245 6.31 -3.15 34.16
C VAL A 245 6.98 -3.79 35.37
N ILE A 246 8.31 -3.80 35.41
CA ILE A 246 9.08 -4.32 36.54
C ILE A 246 8.81 -3.49 37.79
N ASP A 247 8.85 -2.16 37.67
CA ASP A 247 8.63 -1.23 38.79
C ASP A 247 7.19 -1.26 39.32
N ALA A 248 6.20 -1.49 38.43
CA ALA A 248 4.78 -1.55 38.78
C ALA A 248 4.34 -2.93 39.31
N GLU A 249 5.16 -3.97 39.17
CA GLU A 249 4.85 -5.37 39.52
C GLU A 249 3.50 -5.88 38.96
N ARG A 250 3.10 -5.40 37.77
CA ARG A 250 1.84 -5.75 37.10
C ARG A 250 2.10 -6.36 35.74
N ALA A 251 1.15 -7.17 35.26
CA ALA A 251 1.22 -7.63 33.88
C ALA A 251 1.12 -6.42 32.91
N PRO A 252 1.92 -6.39 31.82
CA PRO A 252 1.89 -5.28 30.86
C PRO A 252 0.50 -4.98 30.29
N ARG A 253 -0.34 -6.01 30.15
CA ARG A 253 -1.71 -5.88 29.66
C ARG A 253 -2.61 -5.13 30.65
N ASP A 254 -2.42 -5.33 31.94
CA ASP A 254 -3.24 -4.70 32.97
C ASP A 254 -2.82 -3.23 33.15
N GLU A 255 -1.53 -2.94 33.02
CA GLU A 255 -0.99 -1.60 33.16
C GLU A 255 -1.21 -0.73 31.90
N PHE A 256 -0.96 -1.28 30.70
CA PHE A 256 -0.96 -0.52 29.46
C PHE A 256 -2.12 -0.83 28.52
N GLY A 257 -2.85 -1.92 28.77
CA GLY A 257 -3.88 -2.43 27.89
C GLY A 257 -3.34 -3.27 26.71
N PRO A 258 -4.14 -3.43 25.64
CA PRO A 258 -3.73 -4.15 24.44
C PRO A 258 -2.48 -3.54 23.79
N VAL A 259 -1.49 -4.37 23.45
CA VAL A 259 -0.20 -3.92 22.88
C VAL A 259 -0.36 -3.02 21.66
N GLY A 260 -1.38 -3.24 20.83
CA GLY A 260 -1.68 -2.39 19.68
C GLY A 260 -2.13 -0.98 20.02
N LEU A 261 -2.97 -0.84 21.05
CA LEU A 261 -3.43 0.47 21.53
C LEU A 261 -2.27 1.22 22.19
N TYR A 262 -1.46 0.52 22.97
CA TYR A 262 -0.28 1.12 23.59
C TYR A 262 0.76 1.56 22.54
N ALA A 263 1.03 0.73 21.53
CA ALA A 263 1.91 1.08 20.42
C ALA A 263 1.41 2.32 19.64
N LEU A 264 0.09 2.43 19.43
CA LEU A 264 -0.52 3.62 18.83
C LEU A 264 -0.27 4.86 19.69
N ARG A 265 -0.55 4.79 21.01
CA ARG A 265 -0.36 5.91 21.94
C ARG A 265 1.09 6.37 21.98
N LEU A 266 2.05 5.45 22.08
CA LEU A 266 3.47 5.77 22.00
C LEU A 266 3.82 6.45 20.67
N ALA A 267 3.31 5.93 19.56
CA ALA A 267 3.57 6.52 18.24
C ALA A 267 2.96 7.93 18.06
N GLU A 268 1.83 8.22 18.72
CA GLU A 268 1.20 9.54 18.70
C GLU A 268 1.94 10.56 19.58
N GLN A 269 2.60 10.11 20.64
CA GLN A 269 3.45 10.95 21.49
C GLN A 269 4.79 11.29 20.84
N GLU A 270 5.29 10.43 19.94
CA GLU A 270 6.53 10.69 19.22
C GLU A 270 6.33 11.80 18.16
N PRO A 271 7.20 12.83 18.13
CA PRO A 271 7.14 13.86 17.11
C PRO A 271 7.34 13.21 15.74
N SER A 272 6.24 13.12 14.98
CA SER A 272 6.23 12.44 13.69
C SER A 272 7.31 13.03 12.78
N ARG A 273 8.40 12.28 12.55
CA ARG A 273 9.40 12.66 11.55
C ARG A 273 8.75 12.53 10.18
N VAL A 274 8.17 13.65 9.76
CA VAL A 274 7.41 13.94 8.54
C VAL A 274 7.74 13.00 7.37
N ARG A 275 6.82 12.06 7.09
CA ARG A 275 5.93 11.97 5.91
C ARG A 275 6.54 12.18 4.50
N ARG A 276 7.86 12.13 4.30
CA ARG A 276 8.48 12.34 2.97
C ARG A 276 8.59 11.09 2.11
N LEU A 277 8.44 9.89 2.68
CA LEU A 277 8.71 8.65 1.93
C LEU A 277 7.54 8.13 1.08
N THR A 278 6.28 8.44 1.39
CA THR A 278 5.13 7.79 0.73
C THR A 278 4.88 8.24 -0.71
N ARG A 279 5.32 9.44 -1.13
CA ARG A 279 5.20 9.88 -2.54
C ARG A 279 6.21 9.21 -3.48
N GLY A 280 7.30 8.63 -2.97
CA GLY A 280 8.32 7.98 -3.78
C GLY A 280 7.91 6.58 -4.24
N ASP A 281 7.32 5.80 -3.34
CA ASP A 281 7.04 4.37 -3.57
C ASP A 281 5.94 4.16 -4.62
N THR A 282 4.88 4.98 -4.61
CA THR A 282 3.81 4.88 -5.61
C THR A 282 4.29 5.23 -7.02
N ARG A 283 5.17 6.24 -7.15
CA ARG A 283 5.75 6.61 -8.46
C ARG A 283 6.64 5.51 -9.00
N ALA A 284 7.42 4.87 -8.13
CA ALA A 284 8.25 3.73 -8.52
C ALA A 284 7.39 2.54 -8.97
N ALA A 285 6.32 2.21 -8.24
CA ALA A 285 5.40 1.13 -8.61
C ALA A 285 4.70 1.40 -9.96
N ILE A 286 4.17 2.61 -10.16
CA ILE A 286 3.57 3.03 -11.44
C ILE A 286 4.59 2.90 -12.56
N PHE A 287 5.82 3.38 -12.34
CA PHE A 287 6.88 3.30 -13.34
C PHE A 287 7.23 1.85 -13.69
N THR A 288 7.31 0.96 -12.71
CA THR A 288 7.55 -0.47 -12.94
C THR A 288 6.41 -1.11 -13.74
N VAL A 289 5.16 -0.81 -13.44
CA VAL A 289 4.00 -1.31 -14.20
C VAL A 289 4.00 -0.79 -15.64
N CYS A 290 4.21 0.52 -15.82
CA CYS A 290 4.28 1.12 -17.16
C CYS A 290 5.45 0.53 -17.98
N SER A 291 6.58 0.28 -17.35
CA SER A 291 7.76 -0.26 -18.05
C SER A 291 7.58 -1.73 -18.40
N ALA A 292 7.01 -2.54 -17.50
CA ALA A 292 6.67 -3.94 -17.78
C ALA A 292 5.61 -4.07 -18.87
N MET A 293 4.60 -3.18 -18.88
CA MET A 293 3.58 -3.14 -19.92
C MET A 293 4.17 -2.72 -21.27
N GLY A 294 5.04 -1.70 -21.29
CA GLY A 294 5.77 -1.29 -22.50
C GLY A 294 6.64 -2.41 -23.07
N LEU A 295 7.30 -3.18 -22.21
CA LEU A 295 8.13 -4.32 -22.60
C LEU A 295 7.29 -5.44 -23.25
N THR A 296 6.09 -5.69 -22.71
CA THR A 296 5.16 -6.68 -23.24
C THR A 296 4.61 -6.25 -24.61
N LEU A 297 4.25 -4.97 -24.76
CA LEU A 297 3.79 -4.41 -26.04
C LEU A 297 4.87 -4.46 -27.13
N SER A 298 6.12 -4.13 -26.77
CA SER A 298 7.24 -4.15 -27.71
C SER A 298 7.60 -5.59 -28.15
N LEU A 299 7.44 -6.58 -27.28
CA LEU A 299 7.61 -8.01 -27.63
C LEU A 299 6.53 -8.54 -28.59
N VAL A 300 5.31 -8.01 -28.53
CA VAL A 300 4.18 -8.49 -29.36
C VAL A 300 4.24 -7.91 -30.78
N ASN A 301 4.75 -6.70 -30.94
CA ASN A 301 4.75 -6.00 -32.22
C ASN A 301 5.93 -6.35 -33.14
N ASP A 302 6.71 -7.40 -32.83
CA ASP A 302 7.99 -7.74 -33.49
C ASP A 302 8.86 -6.49 -33.69
N GLU A 303 8.82 -5.55 -32.74
CA GLU A 303 9.60 -4.32 -32.83
C GLU A 303 11.11 -4.63 -32.77
N PRO A 304 11.95 -3.81 -33.44
CA PRO A 304 13.38 -4.01 -33.46
C PRO A 304 13.93 -4.14 -32.04
N LEU A 305 14.76 -5.17 -31.81
CA LEU A 305 15.35 -5.58 -30.52
C LEU A 305 15.88 -4.42 -29.66
N GLY A 306 16.30 -3.31 -30.26
CA GLY A 306 16.76 -2.11 -29.53
C GLY A 306 15.71 -1.48 -28.61
N LEU A 307 14.42 -1.47 -28.98
CA LEU A 307 13.33 -0.88 -28.17
C LEU A 307 12.93 -1.78 -26.99
N THR A 308 12.99 -3.10 -27.17
CA THR A 308 12.81 -4.08 -26.10
C THR A 308 13.97 -4.06 -25.09
N PHE A 309 15.23 -3.88 -25.54
CA PHE A 309 16.36 -3.65 -24.63
C PHE A 309 16.25 -2.32 -23.88
N GLY A 310 15.80 -1.24 -24.54
CA GLY A 310 15.61 0.07 -23.92
C GLY A 310 14.56 0.07 -22.80
N SER A 311 13.40 -0.55 -23.04
CA SER A 311 12.34 -0.70 -22.04
C SER A 311 12.71 -1.64 -20.89
N GLY A 312 13.47 -2.70 -21.18
CA GLY A 312 14.08 -3.58 -20.16
C GLY A 312 15.10 -2.87 -19.28
N ALA A 313 16.00 -2.08 -19.87
CA ALA A 313 16.98 -1.28 -19.14
C ALA A 313 16.31 -0.21 -18.26
N LEU A 314 15.27 0.45 -18.76
CA LEU A 314 14.47 1.42 -18.00
C LEU A 314 13.76 0.76 -16.81
N SER A 315 13.24 -0.46 -16.99
CA SER A 315 12.64 -1.25 -15.90
C SER A 315 13.66 -1.60 -14.82
N LEU A 316 14.87 -2.03 -15.22
CA LEU A 316 15.97 -2.37 -14.30
C LEU A 316 16.52 -1.13 -13.58
N VAL A 317 16.61 0.02 -14.26
CA VAL A 317 17.04 1.29 -13.68
C VAL A 317 16.00 1.82 -12.69
N GLY A 318 14.70 1.68 -13.00
CA GLY A 318 13.61 1.97 -12.07
C GLY A 318 13.70 1.11 -10.80
N ALA A 319 13.92 -0.19 -10.96
CA ALA A 319 14.13 -1.12 -9.84
C ALA A 319 15.42 -0.79 -9.04
N GLY A 320 16.52 -0.45 -9.69
CA GLY A 320 17.79 -0.08 -9.05
C GLY A 320 17.73 1.26 -8.30
N MET A 321 17.04 2.26 -8.83
CA MET A 321 16.78 3.52 -8.13
C MET A 321 15.92 3.32 -6.88
N PHE A 322 14.96 2.38 -6.93
CA PHE A 322 14.17 1.99 -5.76
C PHE A 322 15.03 1.32 -4.69
N VAL A 323 15.85 0.34 -5.06
CA VAL A 323 16.77 -0.35 -4.14
C VAL A 323 17.81 0.61 -3.54
N SER A 324 18.38 1.52 -4.33
CA SER A 324 19.40 2.47 -3.84
C SER A 324 18.82 3.54 -2.91
N ARG A 325 17.59 4.04 -3.18
CA ARG A 325 16.89 4.94 -2.24
C ARG A 325 16.59 4.24 -0.92
N PHE A 326 16.16 2.97 -0.98
CA PHE A 326 15.92 2.15 0.19
C PHE A 326 17.20 1.90 1.01
N GLN A 327 18.37 1.80 0.35
CA GLN A 327 19.66 1.70 1.03
C GLN A 327 20.10 3.04 1.66
N ARG A 328 19.91 4.18 0.99
CA ARG A 328 20.30 5.50 1.54
C ARG A 328 19.49 5.91 2.77
N SER A 329 18.23 5.50 2.89
CA SER A 329 17.43 5.74 4.10
C SER A 329 17.89 4.96 5.34
N ARG A 330 18.89 4.06 5.22
CA ARG A 330 19.45 3.27 6.32
C ARG A 330 20.79 3.78 6.85
N MET A 331 21.41 4.79 6.25
CA MET A 331 22.58 5.38 6.86
C MET A 331 22.12 6.26 8.02
N PRO A 332 22.52 5.96 9.28
CA PRO A 332 22.25 6.86 10.39
C PRO A 332 22.81 8.22 10.00
N GLY A 333 21.99 9.27 10.10
CA GLY A 333 22.49 10.63 9.95
C GLY A 333 23.67 10.84 10.90
N PRO A 334 24.69 11.61 10.50
CA PRO A 334 25.82 11.90 11.38
C PRO A 334 25.28 12.40 12.72
N ARG A 335 25.74 11.79 13.82
CA ARG A 335 25.44 12.25 15.17
C ARG A 335 26.07 13.62 15.31
N THR A 336 25.25 14.67 15.23
CA THR A 336 25.59 16.04 15.59
C THR A 336 25.35 16.25 17.08
#